data_AF-D1AS61-F1
#
_entry.id   AF-D1AS61-F1
#
_cell.length_a   1.000
_cell.length_b   1.000
_cell.length_c   1.000
_cell.angle_alpha   90.00
_cell.angle_beta   90.00
_cell.angle_gamma   90.00
#
_symmetry.space_group_name_H-M   'P 1'
#
loop_
_entity.id
_entity.type
_entity.pdbx_description
1 polymer ?
#
loop_
_entity_poly.entity_id
_entity_poly.type
_entity_poly.pdbx_seq_one_letter_code
_entity_poly.pdbx_strand_id
1 'polypeptide(L)'
;MKNLTQAILSIFTVALLLAVCAVAGAVAVVLAPICFLCALAIYGFNLSADRVRRAMYNTENALGLPHNKKVMFGVEQDGADGIKLCDIANGQCSEYKGTALRDVLQHATYDAEKEEYFFPSEDPALLVSGSGQHFFGYGRAVYPVQPPASRPAYLFPPQRTCLRFDSAVMQHMGYRADPGSIRELVLGTNFVVTGPRSNDVKLQSNVGGSGISRVRIIAPVVLSKTRDMNPTRVALLSPYVVQRNQKSVFLRRYTALARAGVHKSGKLSEVFSWDMHANTQQFAHILKHNRGALSESDAEFLYNSTEPVLRDQAPECDAAALKRHAGDMSLLLGLSQSNGAMFKPLTKQGTLWLTSEFIHSRQFQDAVISASMASMKDAVDQGTVSREAIMESMPYLCKQIPGLCEAVYAIVRAAHYNNAVCEENQLGDIALHDVARALSKHGVQLPGVDAESAPEGMSDAEVLRLDELRGDALRASSTPLSNVRSMHSMGRRVLRDSYCSDIIACLVARRVSSLWDSCGRPASDLCKVSDEFVINYMTTHSVLRNHACAHGAELELADRQECDISCDVYDISMYEFRKPVRRTPASDTSLDAPQVTEVGTERRDAGLSPGAASA
;
A
#
# COMPACT_ATOMS: atom_id res chain seq x y z
N MET A 1 -32.21 66.70 -67.54
CA MET A 1 -31.17 66.81 -66.49
C MET A 1 -31.12 65.62 -65.53
N LYS A 2 -32.24 65.07 -65.01
CA LYS A 2 -32.24 63.94 -64.06
C LYS A 2 -31.56 62.65 -64.57
N ASN A 3 -31.73 62.29 -65.85
CA ASN A 3 -31.17 61.05 -66.41
C ASN A 3 -29.64 61.09 -66.61
N LEU A 4 -29.05 62.28 -66.80
CA LEU A 4 -27.61 62.45 -66.98
C LEU A 4 -26.88 62.30 -65.63
N THR A 5 -27.43 62.89 -64.57
CA THR A 5 -26.88 62.81 -63.21
C THR A 5 -26.95 61.38 -62.67
N GLN A 6 -28.01 60.63 -62.99
CA GLN A 6 -28.19 59.25 -62.56
C GLN A 6 -27.23 58.29 -63.30
N ALA A 7 -26.98 58.53 -64.60
CA ALA A 7 -25.98 57.79 -65.37
C ALA A 7 -24.56 58.02 -64.84
N ILE A 8 -24.18 59.28 -64.59
CA ILE A 8 -22.87 59.65 -64.03
C ILE A 8 -22.69 59.06 -62.63
N LEU A 9 -23.70 59.14 -61.77
CA LEU A 9 -23.64 58.54 -60.44
C LEU A 9 -23.43 57.02 -60.54
N SER A 10 -24.17 56.33 -61.43
CA SER A 10 -24.03 54.88 -61.62
C SER A 10 -22.62 54.49 -62.09
N ILE A 11 -22.06 55.24 -63.05
CA ILE A 11 -20.72 55.00 -63.59
C ILE A 11 -19.66 55.20 -62.51
N PHE A 12 -19.79 56.26 -61.69
CA PHE A 12 -18.88 56.49 -60.57
C PHE A 12 -19.00 55.42 -59.48
N THR A 13 -20.21 54.96 -59.13
CA THR A 13 -20.37 53.84 -58.19
C THR A 13 -19.77 52.55 -58.71
N VAL A 14 -19.95 52.23 -60.00
CA VAL A 14 -19.39 51.02 -60.61
C VAL A 14 -17.86 51.10 -60.67
N ALA A 15 -17.30 52.27 -61.03
CA ALA A 15 -15.85 52.48 -61.02
C ALA A 15 -15.26 52.39 -59.60
N LEU A 16 -15.95 52.94 -58.58
CA LEU A 16 -15.53 52.84 -57.18
C LEU A 16 -15.61 51.40 -56.67
N LEU A 17 -16.67 50.65 -57.02
CA LEU A 17 -16.80 49.22 -56.70
C LEU A 17 -15.69 48.39 -57.34
N LEU A 18 -15.36 48.65 -58.60
CA LEU A 18 -14.25 47.98 -59.29
C LEU A 18 -12.90 48.32 -58.66
N ALA A 19 -12.68 49.58 -58.25
CA ALA A 19 -11.47 49.98 -57.55
C ALA A 19 -11.36 49.32 -56.17
N VAL A 20 -12.46 49.26 -55.40
CA VAL A 20 -12.51 48.58 -54.10
C VAL A 20 -12.32 47.07 -54.26
N CYS A 21 -12.90 46.44 -55.28
CA CYS A 21 -12.66 45.03 -55.60
C CYS A 21 -11.21 44.76 -56.02
N ALA A 22 -10.59 45.67 -56.79
CA ALA A 22 -9.19 45.54 -57.18
C ALA A 22 -8.24 45.69 -55.97
N VAL A 23 -8.52 46.63 -55.06
CA VAL A 23 -7.75 46.80 -53.82
C VAL A 23 -7.96 45.61 -52.88
N ALA A 24 -9.19 45.14 -52.70
CA ALA A 24 -9.48 43.96 -51.89
C ALA A 24 -8.84 42.69 -52.48
N GLY A 25 -8.85 42.55 -53.82
CA GLY A 25 -8.16 41.48 -54.53
C GLY A 25 -6.65 41.53 -54.36
N ALA A 26 -6.04 42.72 -54.50
CA ALA A 26 -4.60 42.90 -54.31
C ALA A 26 -4.17 42.64 -52.85
N VAL A 27 -4.96 43.11 -51.88
CA VAL A 27 -4.76 42.86 -50.45
C VAL A 27 -4.88 41.37 -50.15
N ALA A 28 -5.86 40.67 -50.73
CA ALA A 28 -6.01 39.22 -50.57
C ALA A 28 -4.87 38.43 -51.23
N VAL A 29 -4.39 38.85 -52.41
CA VAL A 29 -3.25 38.21 -53.11
C VAL A 29 -1.95 38.36 -52.33
N VAL A 30 -1.78 39.43 -51.54
CA VAL A 30 -0.59 39.63 -50.70
C VAL A 30 -0.73 38.98 -49.32
N LEU A 31 -1.90 39.09 -48.67
CA LEU A 31 -2.11 38.54 -47.32
C LEU A 31 -2.32 37.03 -47.31
N ALA A 32 -3.02 36.44 -48.31
CA ALA A 32 -3.27 35.00 -48.32
C ALA A 32 -1.98 34.16 -48.35
N PRO A 33 -0.94 34.47 -49.16
CA PRO A 33 0.34 33.77 -49.11
C PRO A 33 1.06 33.94 -47.78
N ILE A 34 1.01 35.14 -47.18
CA ILE A 34 1.65 35.41 -45.89
C ILE A 34 0.95 34.60 -44.78
N CYS A 35 -0.38 34.62 -44.73
CA CYS A 35 -1.15 33.82 -43.79
C CYS A 35 -0.94 32.32 -44.02
N PHE A 36 -0.87 31.86 -45.27
CA PHE A 36 -0.56 30.48 -45.62
C PHE A 36 0.84 30.07 -45.15
N LEU A 37 1.87 30.89 -45.37
CA LEU A 37 3.23 30.64 -44.90
C LEU A 37 3.32 30.65 -43.37
N CYS A 38 2.64 31.56 -42.69
CA CYS A 38 2.55 31.56 -41.22
C CYS A 38 1.86 30.30 -40.70
N ALA A 39 0.74 29.89 -41.31
CA ALA A 39 0.06 28.65 -40.95
C ALA A 39 0.95 27.42 -41.20
N LEU A 40 1.69 27.40 -42.31
CA LEU A 40 2.63 26.34 -42.65
C LEU A 40 3.82 26.29 -41.69
N ALA A 41 4.33 27.45 -41.25
CA ALA A 41 5.42 27.54 -40.27
C ALA A 41 4.97 27.09 -38.87
N ILE A 42 3.77 27.49 -38.44
CA ILE A 42 3.15 27.02 -37.20
C ILE A 42 2.89 25.51 -37.27
N TYR A 43 2.41 25.02 -38.41
CA TYR A 43 2.20 23.59 -38.65
C TYR A 43 3.52 22.81 -38.58
N GLY A 44 4.56 23.27 -39.28
CA GLY A 44 5.89 22.69 -39.24
C GLY A 44 6.52 22.70 -37.84
N PHE A 45 6.36 23.80 -37.10
CA PHE A 45 6.81 23.91 -35.71
C PHE A 45 6.10 22.92 -34.80
N ASN A 46 4.77 22.82 -34.89
CA ASN A 46 3.99 21.84 -34.11
C ASN A 46 4.38 20.40 -34.44
N LEU A 47 4.56 20.07 -35.73
CA LEU A 47 5.03 18.74 -36.16
C LEU A 47 6.42 18.40 -35.62
N SER A 48 7.30 19.39 -35.58
CA SER A 48 8.66 19.25 -35.05
C SER A 48 8.65 19.07 -33.53
N ALA A 49 7.88 19.90 -32.81
CA ALA A 49 7.68 19.79 -31.36
C ALA A 49 7.07 18.43 -30.97
N ASP A 50 6.11 17.92 -31.75
CA ASP A 50 5.50 16.60 -31.52
C ASP A 50 6.46 15.44 -31.81
N ARG A 51 7.39 15.60 -32.76
CA ARG A 51 8.46 14.62 -32.99
C ARG A 51 9.48 14.64 -31.85
N VAL A 52 9.86 15.82 -31.36
CA VAL A 52 10.78 15.96 -30.23
C VAL A 52 10.16 15.39 -28.94
N ARG A 53 8.89 15.68 -28.64
CA ARG A 53 8.20 15.08 -27.49
C ARG A 53 8.10 13.56 -27.59
N ARG A 54 7.78 13.03 -28.79
CA ARG A 54 7.78 11.58 -29.02
C ARG A 54 9.17 10.96 -28.84
N ALA A 55 10.22 11.63 -29.31
CA ALA A 55 11.59 11.17 -29.11
C ALA A 55 11.98 11.20 -27.63
N MET A 56 11.74 12.30 -26.91
CA MET A 56 11.96 12.43 -25.47
C MET A 56 11.25 11.32 -24.70
N TYR A 57 9.97 11.10 -24.97
CA TYR A 57 9.19 10.05 -24.33
C TYR A 57 9.68 8.63 -24.65
N ASN A 58 10.02 8.34 -25.92
CA ASN A 58 10.58 7.04 -26.29
C ASN A 58 11.93 6.80 -25.59
N THR A 59 12.67 7.89 -25.32
CA THR A 59 13.93 7.85 -24.59
C THR A 59 13.68 7.66 -23.09
N GLU A 60 12.70 8.35 -22.51
CA GLU A 60 12.24 8.14 -21.12
C GLU A 60 11.80 6.68 -20.88
N ASN A 61 11.13 6.08 -21.85
CA ASN A 61 10.67 4.68 -21.78
C ASN A 61 11.81 3.68 -21.89
N ALA A 62 12.82 3.98 -22.71
CA ALA A 62 14.01 3.14 -22.83
C ALA A 62 14.92 3.25 -21.61
N LEU A 63 14.89 4.38 -20.90
CA LEU A 63 15.75 4.70 -19.76
C LEU A 63 15.16 4.34 -18.38
N GLY A 64 13.88 3.92 -18.32
CA GLY A 64 13.25 3.50 -17.06
C GLY A 64 13.05 4.64 -16.06
N LEU A 65 12.81 5.86 -16.55
CA LEU A 65 12.66 7.05 -15.69
C LEU A 65 11.37 7.03 -14.86
N PRO A 66 11.38 7.62 -13.64
CA PRO A 66 10.19 7.71 -12.79
C PRO A 66 9.04 8.46 -13.47
N HIS A 67 7.83 7.89 -13.41
CA HIS A 67 6.62 8.50 -13.96
C HIS A 67 5.38 8.07 -13.20
N ASN A 68 4.30 8.85 -13.32
CA ASN A 68 3.01 8.49 -12.71
C ASN A 68 2.39 7.27 -13.40
N LYS A 69 2.00 6.27 -12.62
CA LYS A 69 1.37 5.04 -13.09
C LYS A 69 0.00 5.37 -13.65
N LYS A 70 -0.28 4.78 -14.81
CA LYS A 70 -1.59 4.77 -15.45
C LYS A 70 -1.95 3.31 -15.72
N VAL A 71 -3.21 2.97 -15.52
CA VAL A 71 -3.73 1.61 -15.72
C VAL A 71 -4.80 1.67 -16.80
N MET A 72 -4.71 0.80 -17.81
CA MET A 72 -5.63 0.82 -18.94
C MET A 72 -6.44 -0.47 -19.03
N PHE A 73 -7.73 -0.32 -19.28
CA PHE A 73 -8.71 -1.40 -19.45
C PHE A 73 -9.30 -1.29 -20.86
N GLY A 74 -9.23 -2.36 -21.65
CA GLY A 74 -9.85 -2.37 -22.98
C GLY A 74 -11.36 -2.51 -22.86
N VAL A 75 -12.14 -1.60 -23.43
CA VAL A 75 -13.60 -1.71 -23.43
C VAL A 75 -14.03 -2.69 -24.52
N GLU A 76 -14.90 -3.63 -24.20
CA GLU A 76 -15.41 -4.58 -25.19
C GLU A 76 -16.22 -3.88 -26.28
N GLN A 77 -16.16 -4.39 -27.51
CA GLN A 77 -16.83 -3.77 -28.67
C GLN A 77 -18.35 -3.61 -28.47
N ASP A 78 -18.98 -4.54 -27.76
CA ASP A 78 -20.42 -4.55 -27.48
C ASP A 78 -20.81 -3.58 -26.33
N GLY A 79 -19.83 -3.04 -25.60
CA GLY A 79 -20.01 -2.22 -24.40
C GLY A 79 -19.58 -0.76 -24.58
N ALA A 80 -19.49 -0.27 -25.81
CA ALA A 80 -18.83 0.98 -26.15
C ALA A 80 -19.39 2.21 -25.40
N ASP A 81 -20.70 2.30 -25.22
CA ASP A 81 -21.37 3.41 -24.53
C ASP A 81 -21.65 3.10 -23.04
N GLY A 82 -21.17 1.94 -22.57
CA GLY A 82 -21.44 1.42 -21.24
C GLY A 82 -22.89 0.96 -21.07
N ILE A 83 -23.11 0.11 -20.07
CA ILE A 83 -24.44 -0.30 -19.64
C ILE A 83 -24.90 0.70 -18.58
N LYS A 84 -25.99 1.42 -18.82
CA LYS A 84 -26.47 2.44 -17.87
C LYS A 84 -27.01 1.79 -16.62
N LEU A 85 -26.70 2.38 -15.46
CA LEU A 85 -27.16 1.86 -14.17
C LEU A 85 -28.67 1.97 -14.02
N CYS A 86 -29.30 2.98 -14.63
CA CYS A 86 -30.76 3.10 -14.67
C CYS A 86 -31.42 1.94 -15.42
N ASP A 87 -30.82 1.46 -16.51
CA ASP A 87 -31.37 0.37 -17.33
C ASP A 87 -31.30 -0.95 -16.55
N ILE A 88 -30.25 -1.14 -15.75
CA ILE A 88 -30.13 -2.27 -14.82
C ILE A 88 -31.18 -2.16 -13.70
N ALA A 89 -31.32 -0.98 -13.07
CA ALA A 89 -32.25 -0.75 -11.97
C ALA A 89 -33.72 -0.98 -12.38
N ASN A 90 -34.08 -0.55 -13.60
CA ASN A 90 -35.42 -0.71 -14.15
C ASN A 90 -35.67 -2.09 -14.79
N GLY A 91 -34.70 -3.00 -14.75
CA GLY A 91 -34.80 -4.34 -15.33
C GLY A 91 -34.80 -4.36 -16.86
N GLN A 92 -34.49 -3.25 -17.52
CA GLN A 92 -34.35 -3.16 -18.97
C GLN A 92 -33.07 -3.88 -19.48
N CYS A 93 -32.03 -3.94 -18.64
CA CYS A 93 -30.81 -4.69 -18.90
C CYS A 93 -30.43 -5.53 -17.67
N SER A 94 -30.92 -6.77 -17.62
CA SER A 94 -30.69 -7.67 -16.48
C SER A 94 -29.41 -8.50 -16.58
N GLU A 95 -28.83 -8.64 -17.78
CA GLU A 95 -27.74 -9.58 -18.07
C GLU A 95 -26.80 -9.04 -19.16
N TYR A 96 -25.52 -9.37 -19.05
CA TYR A 96 -24.51 -9.21 -20.12
C TYR A 96 -23.72 -10.50 -20.29
N LYS A 97 -23.80 -11.13 -21.48
CA LYS A 97 -23.06 -12.37 -21.84
C LYS A 97 -23.15 -13.49 -20.79
N GLY A 98 -24.35 -13.80 -20.29
CA GLY A 98 -24.54 -14.83 -19.26
C GLY A 98 -24.40 -14.32 -17.82
N THR A 99 -23.92 -13.09 -17.61
CA THR A 99 -23.69 -12.53 -16.28
C THR A 99 -24.84 -11.64 -15.85
N ALA A 100 -25.50 -11.99 -14.74
CA ALA A 100 -26.52 -11.15 -14.12
C ALA A 100 -25.91 -9.83 -13.62
N LEU A 101 -26.50 -8.69 -14.02
CA LEU A 101 -25.97 -7.35 -13.74
C LEU A 101 -26.57 -6.71 -12.48
N ARG A 102 -27.62 -7.28 -11.91
CA ARG A 102 -28.34 -6.68 -10.77
C ARG A 102 -27.43 -6.40 -9.58
N ASP A 103 -26.43 -7.24 -9.36
CA ASP A 103 -25.46 -7.09 -8.27
C ASP A 103 -24.51 -5.90 -8.46
N VAL A 104 -24.36 -5.36 -9.68
CA VAL A 104 -23.57 -4.15 -9.95
C VAL A 104 -24.07 -2.96 -9.12
N LEU A 105 -25.39 -2.84 -8.97
CA LEU A 105 -26.02 -1.72 -8.25
C LEU A 105 -25.63 -1.67 -6.76
N GLN A 106 -25.25 -2.81 -6.17
CA GLN A 106 -24.79 -2.88 -4.78
C GLN A 106 -23.45 -2.15 -4.57
N HIS A 107 -22.69 -1.98 -5.65
CA HIS A 107 -21.38 -1.29 -5.64
C HIS A 107 -21.47 0.17 -6.10
N ALA A 108 -22.65 0.63 -6.54
CA ALA A 108 -22.92 2.01 -6.93
C ALA A 108 -23.50 2.82 -5.76
N THR A 109 -23.34 4.14 -5.80
CA THR A 109 -23.99 5.07 -4.86
C THR A 109 -25.35 5.49 -5.41
N TYR A 110 -26.36 5.54 -4.55
CA TYR A 110 -27.70 6.02 -4.91
C TYR A 110 -27.87 7.48 -4.49
N ASP A 111 -28.14 8.36 -5.45
CA ASP A 111 -28.57 9.74 -5.21
C ASP A 111 -30.09 9.74 -5.00
N ALA A 112 -30.52 9.95 -3.76
CA ALA A 112 -31.95 9.95 -3.42
C ALA A 112 -32.69 11.17 -3.95
N GLU A 113 -32.01 12.30 -4.19
CA GLU A 113 -32.65 13.52 -4.72
C GLU A 113 -32.91 13.40 -6.23
N LYS A 114 -32.02 12.71 -6.95
CA LYS A 114 -32.13 12.50 -8.40
C LYS A 114 -32.70 11.15 -8.78
N GLU A 115 -32.93 10.27 -7.81
CA GLU A 115 -33.37 8.88 -7.99
C GLU A 115 -32.47 8.07 -8.94
N GLU A 116 -31.16 8.28 -8.85
CA GLU A 116 -30.19 7.73 -9.81
C GLU A 116 -29.01 7.03 -9.13
N TYR A 117 -28.55 5.94 -9.74
CA TYR A 117 -27.31 5.27 -9.35
C TYR A 117 -26.11 5.84 -10.10
N PHE A 118 -24.98 6.01 -9.41
CA PHE A 118 -23.70 6.42 -9.99
C PHE A 118 -22.49 5.88 -9.23
N PHE A 119 -21.37 5.71 -9.94
CA PHE A 119 -20.04 5.50 -9.37
C PHE A 119 -19.33 6.85 -9.21
N PRO A 120 -18.85 7.20 -8.01
CA PRO A 120 -18.07 8.42 -7.80
C PRO A 120 -16.79 8.43 -8.63
N SER A 121 -16.44 9.59 -9.21
CA SER A 121 -15.22 9.74 -10.02
C SER A 121 -13.93 9.49 -9.23
N GLU A 122 -13.96 9.76 -7.92
CA GLU A 122 -12.83 9.60 -7.00
C GLU A 122 -12.68 8.15 -6.48
N ASP A 123 -13.65 7.27 -6.77
CA ASP A 123 -13.65 5.89 -6.29
C ASP A 123 -14.14 4.92 -7.38
N PRO A 124 -13.32 4.64 -8.40
CA PRO A 124 -13.69 3.68 -9.43
C PRO A 124 -13.86 2.27 -8.85
N ALA A 125 -14.86 1.56 -9.36
CA ALA A 125 -15.11 0.19 -8.99
C ALA A 125 -14.77 -0.75 -10.15
N LEU A 126 -13.67 -1.49 -10.03
CA LEU A 126 -13.48 -2.68 -10.85
C LEU A 126 -14.22 -3.85 -10.21
N LEU A 127 -15.07 -4.50 -10.98
CA LEU A 127 -15.92 -5.60 -10.55
C LEU A 127 -15.59 -6.85 -11.38
N VAL A 128 -15.69 -8.01 -10.75
CA VAL A 128 -15.56 -9.31 -11.40
C VAL A 128 -16.78 -10.15 -11.06
N SER A 129 -17.35 -10.79 -12.06
CA SER A 129 -18.44 -11.74 -11.89
C SER A 129 -17.94 -13.14 -11.58
N GLY A 130 -18.82 -14.00 -11.06
CA GLY A 130 -18.51 -15.42 -10.84
C GLY A 130 -18.13 -16.20 -12.10
N SER A 131 -18.43 -15.69 -13.30
CA SER A 131 -17.98 -16.27 -14.58
C SER A 131 -16.61 -15.76 -15.05
N GLY A 132 -15.97 -14.85 -14.30
CA GLY A 132 -14.71 -14.22 -14.67
C GLY A 132 -14.84 -12.98 -15.57
N GLN A 133 -16.06 -12.57 -15.95
CA GLN A 133 -16.27 -11.34 -16.71
C GLN A 133 -15.97 -10.11 -15.83
N HIS A 134 -15.21 -9.16 -16.37
CA HIS A 134 -14.81 -7.94 -15.67
C HIS A 134 -15.64 -6.73 -16.14
N PHE A 135 -15.92 -5.85 -15.19
CA PHE A 135 -16.73 -4.65 -15.39
C PHE A 135 -16.09 -3.47 -14.66
N PHE A 136 -16.00 -2.33 -15.34
CA PHE A 136 -15.50 -1.09 -14.75
C PHE A 136 -16.65 -0.11 -14.53
N GLY A 137 -16.92 0.24 -13.28
CA GLY A 137 -17.92 1.24 -12.90
C GLY A 137 -17.36 2.66 -12.97
N TYR A 138 -17.98 3.52 -13.76
CA TYR A 138 -17.60 4.94 -13.89
C TYR A 138 -18.80 5.82 -14.24
N GLY A 139 -19.07 6.83 -13.40
CA GLY A 139 -20.22 7.71 -13.56
C GLY A 139 -21.54 6.94 -13.51
N ARG A 140 -22.44 7.18 -14.46
CA ARG A 140 -23.77 6.54 -14.50
C ARG A 140 -23.82 5.21 -15.26
N ALA A 141 -22.66 4.64 -15.57
CA ALA A 141 -22.57 3.43 -16.38
C ALA A 141 -21.55 2.43 -15.83
N VAL A 142 -21.71 1.18 -16.25
CA VAL A 142 -20.74 0.12 -16.07
C VAL A 142 -20.26 -0.38 -17.43
N TYR A 143 -18.95 -0.50 -17.60
CA TYR A 143 -18.33 -0.86 -18.87
C TYR A 143 -17.81 -2.30 -18.79
N PRO A 144 -18.25 -3.22 -19.65
CA PRO A 144 -17.58 -4.50 -19.83
C PRO A 144 -16.16 -4.26 -20.33
N VAL A 145 -15.17 -4.75 -19.59
CA VAL A 145 -13.76 -4.51 -19.88
C VAL A 145 -12.96 -5.79 -19.92
N GLN A 146 -11.92 -5.78 -20.74
CA GLN A 146 -10.84 -6.74 -20.66
C GLN A 146 -9.87 -6.29 -19.57
N PRO A 147 -9.43 -7.20 -18.68
CA PRO A 147 -8.47 -6.87 -17.65
C PRO A 147 -7.15 -6.37 -18.27
N PRO A 148 -6.31 -5.69 -17.49
CA PRO A 148 -5.05 -5.16 -17.97
C PRO A 148 -4.19 -6.32 -18.48
N ALA A 149 -4.06 -6.45 -19.81
CA ALA A 149 -3.19 -7.46 -20.39
C ALA A 149 -1.73 -7.07 -20.12
N SER A 150 -0.84 -8.07 -20.07
CA SER A 150 0.64 -7.92 -20.11
C SER A 150 1.10 -7.36 -21.45
N ARG A 151 0.56 -6.20 -21.82
CA ARG A 151 0.96 -5.41 -22.96
C ARG A 151 1.74 -4.23 -22.40
N PRO A 152 2.78 -3.75 -23.10
CA PRO A 152 3.33 -2.44 -22.81
C PRO A 152 2.15 -1.47 -22.80
N ALA A 153 1.90 -0.71 -21.73
CA ALA A 153 0.97 0.40 -21.88
C ALA A 153 1.67 1.32 -22.88
N TYR A 154 1.17 1.31 -24.10
CA TYR A 154 1.48 2.35 -25.06
C TYR A 154 0.82 3.59 -24.47
N LEU A 155 1.50 4.23 -23.52
CA LEU A 155 1.03 5.42 -22.82
C LEU A 155 1.15 6.62 -23.73
N PHE A 156 0.51 6.49 -24.87
CA PHE A 156 0.13 7.55 -25.74
C PHE A 156 -1.13 7.06 -26.46
N PRO A 157 -2.28 7.77 -26.36
CA PRO A 157 -2.98 8.00 -27.61
C PRO A 157 -1.91 8.53 -28.56
N PRO A 158 -1.75 8.00 -29.80
CA PRO A 158 -0.99 8.73 -30.79
C PRO A 158 -1.56 10.14 -30.74
N GLN A 159 -0.82 11.09 -30.13
CA GLN A 159 -1.31 12.45 -29.97
C GLN A 159 -1.67 12.86 -31.38
N ARG A 160 -2.97 13.14 -31.55
CA ARG A 160 -3.62 13.33 -32.82
C ARG A 160 -2.62 13.92 -33.81
N THR A 161 -2.15 13.11 -34.76
CA THR A 161 -1.79 13.66 -36.05
C THR A 161 -3.11 14.13 -36.64
N CYS A 162 -3.54 15.32 -36.22
CA CYS A 162 -4.50 16.24 -36.83
C CYS A 162 -5.04 17.20 -35.76
N LEU A 163 -4.57 18.45 -35.87
CA LEU A 163 -5.34 19.68 -35.64
C LEU A 163 -5.83 19.93 -34.20
N ARG A 164 -5.13 20.84 -33.51
CA ARG A 164 -5.63 21.57 -32.32
C ARG A 164 -6.94 22.35 -32.57
N PHE A 165 -7.43 22.43 -33.81
CA PHE A 165 -8.72 23.04 -34.13
C PHE A 165 -9.92 22.08 -34.05
N ASP A 166 -9.72 20.76 -33.91
CA ASP A 166 -10.81 19.78 -33.99
C ASP A 166 -11.33 19.24 -32.64
N SER A 167 -10.75 19.59 -31.48
CA SER A 167 -11.22 19.02 -30.20
C SER A 167 -12.47 19.68 -29.64
N ALA A 168 -12.66 20.99 -29.83
CA ALA A 168 -13.85 21.70 -29.31
C ALA A 168 -15.06 21.60 -30.24
N VAL A 169 -14.86 21.36 -31.54
CA VAL A 169 -15.93 21.34 -32.54
C VAL A 169 -16.44 19.92 -32.82
N MET A 170 -15.58 18.89 -32.77
CA MET A 170 -16.02 17.50 -33.04
C MET A 170 -16.73 16.83 -31.86
N GLN A 171 -16.58 17.31 -30.62
CA GLN A 171 -17.40 16.80 -29.50
C GLN A 171 -18.87 17.26 -29.56
N HIS A 172 -19.19 18.26 -30.40
CA HIS A 172 -20.56 18.75 -30.62
C HIS A 172 -21.18 18.29 -31.95
N MET A 173 -20.39 17.71 -32.84
CA MET A 173 -20.86 17.18 -34.12
C MET A 173 -20.67 15.66 -34.10
N GLY A 174 -21.72 14.91 -33.77
CA GLY A 174 -21.75 13.44 -33.62
C GLY A 174 -21.15 12.62 -34.77
N TYR A 175 -19.82 12.68 -34.93
CA TYR A 175 -19.07 11.86 -35.87
C TYR A 175 -19.06 10.43 -35.37
N ARG A 176 -19.63 9.53 -36.18
CA ARG A 176 -19.65 8.08 -35.95
C ARG A 176 -18.21 7.57 -35.79
N ALA A 177 -18.00 6.77 -34.75
CA ALA A 177 -16.78 6.01 -34.49
C ALA A 177 -16.34 5.23 -35.74
N ASP A 178 -15.05 5.24 -36.04
CA ASP A 178 -14.47 4.44 -37.13
C ASP A 178 -14.75 2.94 -36.83
N PRO A 179 -15.19 2.12 -37.80
CA PRO A 179 -15.56 0.68 -37.60
C PRO A 179 -14.43 -0.26 -37.14
N GLY A 180 -13.28 0.26 -36.73
CA GLY A 180 -12.11 -0.49 -36.27
C GLY A 180 -11.35 0.21 -35.15
N SER A 181 -11.97 1.12 -34.41
CA SER A 181 -11.37 1.69 -33.21
C SER A 181 -11.49 0.75 -32.00
N ILE A 182 -10.51 0.84 -31.09
CA ILE A 182 -10.50 0.20 -29.77
C ILE A 182 -10.70 1.32 -28.76
N ARG A 183 -11.68 1.18 -27.87
CA ARG A 183 -11.86 2.09 -26.73
C ARG A 183 -11.11 1.53 -25.52
N GLU A 184 -10.37 2.37 -24.81
CA GLU A 184 -9.72 2.00 -23.55
C GLU A 184 -10.09 3.02 -22.47
N LEU A 185 -10.35 2.50 -21.27
CA LEU A 185 -10.56 3.28 -20.06
C LEU A 185 -9.24 3.35 -19.31
N VAL A 186 -8.77 4.56 -19.03
CA VAL A 186 -7.47 4.83 -18.42
C VAL A 186 -7.65 5.47 -17.04
N LEU A 187 -7.09 4.84 -16.01
CA LEU A 187 -7.01 5.37 -14.66
C LEU A 187 -5.66 6.05 -14.49
N GLY A 188 -5.68 7.35 -14.17
CA GLY A 188 -4.52 8.12 -13.72
C GLY A 188 -4.33 8.01 -12.21
N THR A 189 -3.10 7.70 -11.77
CA THR A 189 -2.77 7.53 -10.35
C THR A 189 -1.56 8.38 -9.95
N ASN A 190 -1.49 8.82 -8.68
CA ASN A 190 -0.34 9.59 -8.18
C ASN A 190 0.89 8.72 -7.86
N PHE A 191 0.82 7.40 -8.10
CA PHE A 191 1.95 6.52 -7.86
C PHE A 191 3.07 6.73 -8.86
N VAL A 192 4.28 6.91 -8.35
CA VAL A 192 5.47 6.98 -9.19
C VAL A 192 6.08 5.57 -9.31
N VAL A 193 6.42 5.16 -10.53
CA VAL A 193 7.01 3.84 -10.84
C VAL A 193 8.27 3.96 -11.70
N THR A 194 9.25 3.05 -11.55
CA THR A 194 10.42 2.90 -12.45
C THR A 194 10.43 1.51 -13.08
N GLY A 195 9.82 1.39 -14.25
CA GLY A 195 9.74 0.15 -15.01
C GLY A 195 9.25 0.40 -16.43
N PRO A 196 9.17 -0.64 -17.28
CA PRO A 196 8.43 -0.56 -18.52
C PRO A 196 7.04 0.01 -18.20
N ARG A 197 6.49 0.81 -19.10
CA ARG A 197 5.12 1.33 -18.94
C ARG A 197 4.07 0.22 -18.97
N SER A 198 4.43 -1.06 -18.83
CA SER A 198 3.52 -2.18 -18.82
C SER A 198 2.37 -1.98 -17.82
N ASN A 199 1.19 -2.46 -18.22
CA ASN A 199 -0.01 -2.49 -17.41
C ASN A 199 0.08 -3.60 -16.33
N ASP A 200 1.25 -3.76 -15.72
CA ASP A 200 1.50 -4.77 -14.70
C ASP A 200 0.79 -4.33 -13.43
N VAL A 201 -0.40 -4.89 -13.22
CA VAL A 201 -1.19 -4.77 -12.01
C VAL A 201 -1.72 -6.16 -11.66
N LYS A 202 -1.75 -6.48 -10.37
CA LYS A 202 -2.37 -7.70 -9.87
C LYS A 202 -3.82 -7.39 -9.54
N LEU A 203 -4.74 -8.21 -10.03
CA LEU A 203 -6.15 -8.14 -9.67
C LEU A 203 -6.38 -9.10 -8.50
N GLN A 204 -6.73 -8.56 -7.35
CA GLN A 204 -7.03 -9.37 -6.16
C GLN A 204 -8.53 -9.31 -5.90
N SER A 205 -9.19 -10.47 -5.91
CA SER A 205 -10.62 -10.57 -5.66
C SER A 205 -10.91 -11.62 -4.59
N ASN A 206 -11.91 -11.34 -3.77
CA ASN A 206 -12.49 -12.32 -2.87
C ASN A 206 -13.57 -13.08 -3.65
N VAL A 207 -13.22 -13.97 -4.59
CA VAL A 207 -14.23 -14.77 -5.31
C VAL A 207 -14.28 -16.19 -4.76
N GLY A 208 -15.49 -16.54 -4.34
CA GLY A 208 -16.00 -17.88 -4.10
C GLY A 208 -17.51 -17.77 -3.97
N GLY A 209 -18.22 -17.55 -5.09
CA GLY A 209 -19.69 -17.36 -5.09
C GLY A 209 -20.27 -16.99 -6.46
N SER A 210 -21.60 -17.10 -6.60
CA SER A 210 -22.36 -16.92 -7.86
C SER A 210 -22.83 -15.47 -8.11
N GLY A 211 -21.97 -14.47 -7.90
CA GLY A 211 -22.35 -13.04 -7.99
C GLY A 211 -21.22 -12.12 -8.47
N ILE A 212 -21.44 -10.80 -8.40
CA ILE A 212 -20.44 -9.78 -8.77
C ILE A 212 -19.73 -9.21 -7.53
N SER A 213 -18.41 -9.30 -7.52
CA SER A 213 -17.52 -8.87 -6.44
C SER A 213 -16.60 -7.73 -6.86
N ARG A 214 -16.29 -6.81 -5.95
CA ARG A 214 -15.32 -5.73 -6.18
C ARG A 214 -13.88 -6.25 -6.11
N VAL A 215 -13.09 -5.93 -7.12
CA VAL A 215 -11.67 -6.29 -7.26
C VAL A 215 -10.78 -5.17 -6.71
N ARG A 216 -9.66 -5.52 -6.08
CA ARG A 216 -8.56 -4.60 -5.78
C ARG A 216 -7.57 -4.60 -6.93
N ILE A 217 -7.09 -3.43 -7.32
CA ILE A 217 -6.09 -3.28 -8.38
C ILE A 217 -4.77 -2.94 -7.70
N ILE A 218 -3.84 -3.89 -7.67
CA ILE A 218 -2.57 -3.74 -6.95
C ILE A 218 -1.45 -3.41 -7.92
N ALA A 219 -0.74 -2.30 -7.70
CA ALA A 219 0.51 -1.97 -8.39
C ALA A 219 1.71 -2.55 -7.64
N PRO A 220 2.49 -3.50 -8.21
CA PRO A 220 3.57 -4.18 -7.48
C PRO A 220 4.92 -3.43 -7.45
N VAL A 221 5.04 -2.28 -8.12
CA VAL A 221 6.34 -1.57 -8.30
C VAL A 221 6.21 -0.07 -7.99
N VAL A 222 5.53 0.29 -6.90
CA VAL A 222 5.39 1.69 -6.48
C VAL A 222 6.65 2.15 -5.75
N LEU A 223 7.25 3.26 -6.19
CA LEU A 223 8.42 3.85 -5.54
C LEU A 223 8.03 4.50 -4.22
N SER A 224 8.61 4.02 -3.12
CA SER A 224 8.33 4.58 -1.78
C SER A 224 9.25 5.72 -1.36
N LYS A 225 10.28 6.00 -2.13
CA LYS A 225 11.19 7.13 -1.89
C LYS A 225 10.64 8.47 -2.35
N THR A 226 9.44 8.50 -2.91
CA THR A 226 8.81 9.73 -3.38
C THR A 226 8.35 10.55 -2.18
N ARG A 227 8.32 11.88 -2.32
CA ARG A 227 7.98 12.81 -1.23
C ARG A 227 6.63 12.50 -0.60
N ASP A 228 5.68 12.02 -1.40
CA ASP A 228 4.30 11.80 -0.99
C ASP A 228 4.07 10.41 -0.37
N MET A 229 5.01 9.48 -0.52
CA MET A 229 4.92 8.11 0.01
C MET A 229 5.54 7.99 1.42
N ASN A 230 4.86 8.55 2.42
CA ASN A 230 5.26 8.39 3.82
C ASN A 230 4.88 6.97 4.36
N PRO A 231 5.41 6.54 5.52
CA PRO A 231 5.12 5.22 6.09
C PRO A 231 3.64 4.96 6.38
N THR A 232 2.89 5.98 6.82
CA THR A 232 1.43 5.89 6.99
C THR A 232 0.77 5.59 5.65
N ARG A 233 1.10 6.34 4.59
CA ARG A 233 0.55 6.15 3.25
C ARG A 233 0.82 4.74 2.72
N VAL A 234 2.07 4.26 2.83
CA VAL A 234 2.43 2.88 2.43
C VAL A 234 1.59 1.86 3.19
N ALA A 235 1.40 2.06 4.50
CA ALA A 235 0.58 1.17 5.32
C ALA A 235 -0.90 1.18 4.90
N LEU A 236 -1.49 2.34 4.65
CA LEU A 236 -2.91 2.46 4.27
C LEU A 236 -3.21 1.87 2.88
N LEU A 237 -2.22 1.91 1.99
CA LEU A 237 -2.32 1.42 0.62
C LEU A 237 -1.92 -0.04 0.47
N SER A 238 -1.22 -0.61 1.44
CA SER A 238 -0.74 -1.99 1.37
C SER A 238 -1.88 -2.98 1.61
N PRO A 239 -2.14 -3.92 0.68
CA PRO A 239 -3.18 -4.93 0.86
C PRO A 239 -2.88 -5.90 2.01
N TYR A 240 -1.62 -5.98 2.45
CA TYR A 240 -1.16 -6.83 3.55
C TYR A 240 -1.39 -6.18 4.93
N VAL A 241 -1.41 -4.84 4.97
CA VAL A 241 -1.54 -4.07 6.21
C VAL A 241 -3.00 -3.71 6.50
N VAL A 242 -3.75 -3.26 5.48
CA VAL A 242 -5.16 -2.92 5.59
C VAL A 242 -6.00 -3.88 4.75
N GLN A 243 -6.43 -4.96 5.42
CA GLN A 243 -7.23 -6.01 4.80
C GLN A 243 -8.72 -5.67 4.85
N ARG A 244 -9.49 -6.00 3.80
CA ARG A 244 -10.93 -5.68 3.68
C ARG A 244 -11.78 -6.31 4.78
N ASN A 245 -11.40 -7.51 5.20
CA ASN A 245 -12.25 -8.39 6.02
C ASN A 245 -11.69 -8.62 7.44
N GLN A 246 -10.55 -8.02 7.77
CA GLN A 246 -9.87 -8.25 9.05
C GLN A 246 -9.41 -6.94 9.64
N LYS A 247 -9.56 -6.82 10.96
CA LYS A 247 -9.11 -5.65 11.71
C LYS A 247 -7.60 -5.48 11.57
N SER A 248 -7.18 -4.32 11.10
CA SER A 248 -5.76 -4.03 10.94
C SER A 248 -5.14 -3.69 12.30
N VAL A 249 -4.14 -4.48 12.71
CA VAL A 249 -3.35 -4.22 13.93
C VAL A 249 -2.67 -2.85 13.85
N PHE A 250 -2.17 -2.47 12.66
CA PHE A 250 -1.56 -1.18 12.44
C PHE A 250 -2.57 -0.04 12.63
N LEU A 251 -3.73 -0.08 11.98
CA LEU A 251 -4.73 0.99 12.10
C LEU A 251 -5.22 1.18 13.54
N ARG A 252 -5.44 0.07 14.25
CA ARG A 252 -5.84 0.08 15.67
C ARG A 252 -4.78 0.78 16.52
N ARG A 253 -3.50 0.42 16.36
CA ARG A 253 -2.40 1.03 17.12
C ARG A 253 -2.12 2.47 16.69
N TYR A 254 -2.23 2.80 15.40
CA TYR A 254 -2.16 4.17 14.90
C TYR A 254 -3.23 5.04 15.56
N THR A 255 -4.47 4.56 15.59
CA THR A 255 -5.61 5.25 16.21
C THR A 255 -5.42 5.40 17.72
N ALA A 256 -4.95 4.35 18.40
CA ALA A 256 -4.62 4.42 19.83
C ALA A 256 -3.48 5.42 20.13
N LEU A 257 -2.46 5.46 19.27
CA LEU A 257 -1.35 6.42 19.41
C LEU A 257 -1.83 7.86 19.18
N ALA A 258 -2.64 8.08 18.14
CA ALA A 258 -3.23 9.38 17.85
C ALA A 258 -4.09 9.86 19.02
N ARG A 259 -4.92 8.98 19.61
CA ARG A 259 -5.71 9.25 20.82
C ARG A 259 -4.84 9.57 22.03
N ALA A 260 -3.77 8.81 22.26
CA ALA A 260 -2.82 9.09 23.35
C ALA A 260 -2.09 10.43 23.16
N GLY A 261 -1.89 10.83 21.90
CA GLY A 261 -1.33 12.12 21.50
C GLY A 261 -2.34 13.28 21.52
N VAL A 262 -3.62 13.05 21.81
CA VAL A 262 -4.59 14.13 22.04
C VAL A 262 -4.16 14.86 23.32
N HIS A 263 -3.64 16.08 23.16
CA HIS A 263 -3.20 16.89 24.30
C HIS A 263 -4.38 17.18 25.24
N LYS A 264 -4.10 17.66 26.46
CA LYS A 264 -5.12 18.10 27.43
C LYS A 264 -6.15 19.10 26.88
N SER A 265 -5.86 19.72 25.73
CA SER A 265 -6.76 20.60 24.97
C SER A 265 -7.87 19.86 24.19
N GLY A 266 -7.87 18.53 24.17
CA GLY A 266 -8.81 17.72 23.38
C GLY A 266 -8.52 17.69 21.88
N LYS A 267 -7.36 18.21 21.44
CA LYS A 267 -6.95 18.26 20.04
C LYS A 267 -5.77 17.33 19.73
N LEU A 268 -5.75 16.80 18.52
CA LEU A 268 -4.60 16.10 17.94
C LEU A 268 -3.36 17.01 17.90
N SER A 269 -2.19 16.42 18.12
CA SER A 269 -0.92 17.13 17.89
C SER A 269 -0.79 17.53 16.42
N GLU A 270 -0.06 18.61 16.13
CA GLU A 270 0.13 19.15 14.77
C GLU A 270 0.65 18.09 13.77
N VAL A 271 1.61 17.26 14.17
CA VAL A 271 2.18 16.19 13.32
C VAL A 271 1.13 15.14 12.93
N PHE A 272 0.29 14.71 13.87
CA PHE A 272 -0.81 13.77 13.57
C PHE A 272 -1.90 14.42 12.72
N SER A 273 -2.25 15.68 12.98
CA SER A 273 -3.20 16.42 12.15
C SER A 273 -2.69 16.55 10.72
N TRP A 274 -1.40 16.83 10.53
CA TRP A 274 -0.77 16.89 9.22
C TRP A 274 -0.77 15.52 8.52
N ASP A 275 -0.39 14.45 9.22
CA ASP A 275 -0.34 13.10 8.65
C ASP A 275 -1.74 12.60 8.26
N MET A 276 -2.77 12.91 9.07
CA MET A 276 -4.16 12.66 8.72
C MET A 276 -4.59 13.47 7.49
N HIS A 277 -4.25 14.76 7.43
CA HIS A 277 -4.54 15.61 6.27
C HIS A 277 -3.94 15.03 4.98
N ALA A 278 -2.64 14.73 5.01
CA ALA A 278 -1.90 14.18 3.87
C ALA A 278 -2.46 12.84 3.37
N ASN A 279 -3.14 12.08 4.23
CA ASN A 279 -3.68 10.75 3.92
C ASN A 279 -5.21 10.67 3.96
N THR A 280 -5.91 11.82 3.92
CA THR A 280 -7.36 11.89 4.11
C THR A 280 -8.14 11.04 3.11
N GLN A 281 -7.72 11.05 1.84
CA GLN A 281 -8.34 10.24 0.78
C GLN A 281 -8.29 8.74 1.11
N GLN A 282 -7.15 8.26 1.62
CA GLN A 282 -6.98 6.86 1.98
C GLN A 282 -7.83 6.49 3.21
N PHE A 283 -7.87 7.36 4.22
CA PHE A 283 -8.74 7.14 5.39
C PHE A 283 -10.23 7.12 5.02
N ALA A 284 -10.69 8.07 4.20
CA ALA A 284 -12.07 8.12 3.72
C ALA A 284 -12.45 6.84 2.96
N HIS A 285 -11.58 6.36 2.07
CA HIS A 285 -11.78 5.10 1.36
C HIS A 285 -11.88 3.90 2.33
N ILE A 286 -11.03 3.84 3.35
CA ILE A 286 -11.08 2.77 4.37
C ILE A 286 -12.40 2.79 5.13
N LEU A 287 -12.84 3.97 5.60
CA LEU A 287 -14.10 4.15 6.33
C LEU A 287 -15.33 3.78 5.50
N LYS A 288 -15.27 3.96 4.18
CA LYS A 288 -16.37 3.66 3.26
C LYS A 288 -16.39 2.19 2.81
N HIS A 289 -15.23 1.61 2.49
CA HIS A 289 -15.14 0.33 1.77
C HIS A 289 -14.43 -0.79 2.52
N ASN A 290 -13.61 -0.46 3.52
CA ASN A 290 -12.86 -1.43 4.32
C ASN A 290 -13.28 -1.33 5.80
N ARG A 291 -14.57 -1.15 6.09
CA ARG A 291 -15.07 -0.98 7.48
C ARG A 291 -14.63 -2.10 8.42
N GLY A 292 -14.47 -3.33 7.91
CA GLY A 292 -13.96 -4.46 8.68
C GLY A 292 -12.52 -4.31 9.17
N ALA A 293 -11.75 -3.38 8.61
CA ALA A 293 -10.39 -3.07 9.02
C ALA A 293 -10.30 -2.30 10.35
N LEU A 294 -11.41 -1.70 10.81
CA LEU A 294 -11.49 -0.88 12.00
C LEU A 294 -12.54 -1.43 12.98
N SER A 295 -12.37 -1.15 14.27
CA SER A 295 -13.50 -1.23 15.20
C SER A 295 -14.44 -0.04 15.00
N GLU A 296 -15.70 -0.14 15.45
CA GLU A 296 -16.66 0.97 15.32
C GLU A 296 -16.14 2.25 16.00
N SER A 297 -15.54 2.13 17.19
CA SER A 297 -14.98 3.28 17.91
C SER A 297 -13.77 3.88 17.18
N ASP A 298 -12.89 3.05 16.60
CA ASP A 298 -11.75 3.54 15.81
C ASP A 298 -12.21 4.22 14.51
N ALA A 299 -13.23 3.68 13.86
CA ALA A 299 -13.85 4.27 12.68
C ALA A 299 -14.49 5.64 13.01
N GLU A 300 -15.23 5.73 14.11
CA GLU A 300 -15.83 6.98 14.58
C GLU A 300 -14.76 8.03 14.90
N PHE A 301 -13.69 7.64 15.61
CA PHE A 301 -12.59 8.55 15.91
C PHE A 301 -11.89 9.05 14.63
N LEU A 302 -11.58 8.15 13.69
CA LEU A 302 -10.95 8.53 12.42
C LEU A 302 -11.88 9.43 11.58
N TYR A 303 -13.19 9.14 11.55
CA TYR A 303 -14.16 9.99 10.88
C TYR A 303 -14.18 11.40 11.47
N ASN A 304 -14.34 11.51 12.79
CA ASN A 304 -14.37 12.80 13.50
C ASN A 304 -13.04 13.57 13.43
N SER A 305 -11.92 12.86 13.23
CA SER A 305 -10.60 13.47 13.09
C SER A 305 -10.29 13.94 11.67
N THR A 306 -10.89 13.31 10.66
CA THR A 306 -10.67 13.64 9.24
C THR A 306 -11.70 14.64 8.71
N GLU A 307 -12.92 14.66 9.25
CA GLU A 307 -13.99 15.59 8.83
C GLU A 307 -13.59 17.08 8.95
N PRO A 308 -12.95 17.56 10.04
CA PRO A 308 -12.54 18.96 10.17
C PRO A 308 -11.37 19.31 9.25
N VAL A 309 -10.48 18.34 9.02
CA VAL A 309 -9.25 18.48 8.23
C VAL A 309 -9.53 18.64 6.73
N LEU A 310 -10.72 18.24 6.27
CA LEU A 310 -11.24 18.52 4.93
C LEU A 310 -11.73 19.96 4.74
N ARG A 311 -11.96 20.70 5.83
CA ARG A 311 -12.53 22.06 5.81
C ARG A 311 -11.49 23.15 6.06
N ASP A 312 -10.39 22.83 6.75
CA ASP A 312 -9.33 23.77 7.11
C ASP A 312 -8.10 23.68 6.18
N GLN A 313 -7.29 24.74 6.16
CA GLN A 313 -5.98 24.73 5.49
C GLN A 313 -5.04 23.71 6.16
N ALA A 314 -4.14 23.10 5.38
CA ALA A 314 -3.14 22.16 5.89
C ALA A 314 -2.39 22.78 7.08
N PRO A 315 -2.29 22.09 8.22
CA PRO A 315 -1.59 22.63 9.38
C PRO A 315 -0.10 22.85 9.05
N GLU A 316 0.49 23.95 9.52
CA GLU A 316 1.93 24.15 9.39
C GLU A 316 2.67 23.20 10.33
N CYS A 317 3.64 22.45 9.81
CA CYS A 317 4.45 21.54 10.61
C CYS A 317 5.91 21.60 10.15
N ASP A 318 6.83 21.57 11.12
CA ASP A 318 8.26 21.60 10.86
C ASP A 318 8.76 20.31 10.17
N ALA A 319 9.72 20.45 9.25
CA ALA A 319 10.24 19.33 8.48
C ALA A 319 10.98 18.29 9.36
N ALA A 320 11.65 18.72 10.43
CA ALA A 320 12.31 17.79 11.35
C ALA A 320 11.28 17.04 12.21
N ALA A 321 10.19 17.70 12.60
CA ALA A 321 9.06 17.05 13.28
C ALA A 321 8.39 16.00 12.39
N LEU A 322 8.14 16.30 11.12
CA LEU A 322 7.60 15.35 10.14
C LEU A 322 8.55 14.17 9.90
N LYS A 323 9.86 14.41 9.78
CA LYS A 323 10.85 13.34 9.63
C LYS A 323 10.87 12.41 10.84
N ARG A 324 10.84 12.97 12.05
CA ARG A 324 10.77 12.18 13.28
C ARG A 324 9.48 11.36 13.35
N HIS A 325 8.35 11.98 13.02
CA HIS A 325 7.06 11.30 12.97
C HIS A 325 7.04 10.16 11.96
N ALA A 326 7.65 10.33 10.78
CA ALA A 326 7.80 9.25 9.81
C ALA A 326 8.64 8.09 10.38
N GLY A 327 9.75 8.38 11.08
CA GLY A 327 10.53 7.35 11.78
C GLY A 327 9.72 6.60 12.84
N ASP A 328 8.91 7.32 13.62
CA ASP A 328 7.98 6.73 14.58
C ASP A 328 6.91 5.86 13.85
N MET A 329 6.34 6.32 12.74
CA MET A 329 5.35 5.53 11.98
C MET A 329 5.97 4.26 11.36
N SER A 330 7.21 4.32 10.87
CA SER A 330 7.95 3.13 10.44
C SER A 330 8.12 2.13 11.58
N LEU A 331 8.53 2.60 12.77
CA LEU A 331 8.67 1.79 13.97
C LEU A 331 7.34 1.13 14.39
N LEU A 332 6.26 1.90 14.40
CA LEU A 332 4.91 1.40 14.69
C LEU A 332 4.49 0.33 13.69
N LEU A 333 4.77 0.55 12.40
CA LEU A 333 4.51 -0.40 11.33
C LEU A 333 5.31 -1.69 11.53
N GLY A 334 6.61 -1.58 11.85
CA GLY A 334 7.50 -2.72 12.11
C GLY A 334 7.12 -3.55 13.34
N LEU A 335 6.46 -2.93 14.33
CA LEU A 335 5.89 -3.61 15.51
C LEU A 335 4.52 -4.24 15.22
N SER A 336 3.87 -3.86 14.12
CA SER A 336 2.47 -4.23 13.82
C SER A 336 2.31 -5.16 12.63
N GLN A 337 3.31 -5.25 11.75
CA GLN A 337 3.21 -5.95 10.47
C GLN A 337 4.30 -6.99 10.31
N SER A 338 3.93 -8.15 9.79
CA SER A 338 4.83 -9.28 9.58
C SER A 338 5.52 -9.26 8.23
N ASN A 339 4.92 -8.61 7.21
CA ASN A 339 5.46 -8.61 5.86
C ASN A 339 6.84 -7.94 5.78
N GLY A 340 7.89 -8.76 5.62
CA GLY A 340 9.27 -8.29 5.54
C GLY A 340 9.59 -7.51 4.27
N ALA A 341 8.82 -7.72 3.18
CA ALA A 341 9.03 -7.01 1.92
C ALA A 341 8.77 -5.49 2.02
N MET A 342 8.09 -5.04 3.08
CA MET A 342 7.84 -3.62 3.29
C MET A 342 9.08 -2.84 3.74
N PHE A 343 10.07 -3.50 4.33
CA PHE A 343 11.22 -2.85 4.94
C PHE A 343 12.50 -3.25 4.23
N LYS A 344 13.50 -2.35 4.25
CA LYS A 344 14.85 -2.75 3.92
C LYS A 344 15.43 -3.65 5.01
N PRO A 345 16.37 -4.54 4.66
CA PRO A 345 17.18 -5.23 5.64
C PRO A 345 17.83 -4.23 6.59
N LEU A 346 17.87 -4.58 7.88
CA LEU A 346 18.52 -3.72 8.86
C LEU A 346 20.00 -3.57 8.57
N THR A 347 20.50 -2.35 8.76
CA THR A 347 21.94 -2.09 8.76
C THR A 347 22.57 -2.66 10.02
N LYS A 348 23.90 -2.87 10.01
CA LYS A 348 24.65 -3.27 11.21
C LYS A 348 24.43 -2.32 12.40
N GLN A 349 24.27 -1.03 12.12
CA GLN A 349 23.98 -0.03 13.15
C GLN A 349 22.54 -0.16 13.66
N GLY A 350 21.58 -0.47 12.78
CA GLY A 350 20.20 -0.78 13.15
C GLY A 350 20.10 -2.01 14.06
N THR A 351 20.79 -3.10 13.71
CA THR A 351 20.85 -4.32 14.56
C THR A 351 21.46 -4.02 15.93
N LEU A 352 22.53 -3.21 15.96
CA LEU A 352 23.14 -2.79 17.22
C LEU A 352 22.18 -1.95 18.06
N TRP A 353 21.51 -0.97 17.44
CA TRP A 353 20.51 -0.16 18.14
C TRP A 353 19.41 -1.04 18.72
N LEU A 354 18.79 -1.91 17.93
CA LEU A 354 17.70 -2.78 18.39
C LEU A 354 18.13 -3.69 19.55
N THR A 355 19.31 -4.29 19.45
CA THR A 355 19.80 -5.18 20.51
C THR A 355 20.13 -4.40 21.78
N SER A 356 20.77 -3.24 21.66
CA SER A 356 21.03 -2.35 22.79
C SER A 356 19.73 -1.83 23.42
N GLU A 357 18.75 -1.44 22.60
CA GLU A 357 17.43 -1.00 23.06
C GLU A 357 16.74 -2.14 23.81
N PHE A 358 16.77 -3.35 23.27
CA PHE A 358 16.20 -4.52 23.93
C PHE A 358 16.88 -4.82 25.27
N ILE A 359 18.19 -4.69 25.39
CA ILE A 359 18.88 -4.95 26.66
C ILE A 359 18.56 -3.88 27.70
N HIS A 360 18.43 -2.61 27.31
CA HIS A 360 18.39 -1.47 28.25
C HIS A 360 17.02 -0.83 28.46
N SER A 361 16.06 -1.03 27.55
CA SER A 361 14.75 -0.37 27.57
C SER A 361 13.65 -1.36 27.93
N ARG A 362 13.18 -1.31 29.18
CA ARG A 362 12.08 -2.18 29.65
C ARG A 362 10.79 -1.94 28.85
N GLN A 363 10.49 -0.69 28.51
CA GLN A 363 9.32 -0.36 27.68
C GLN A 363 9.44 -1.00 26.28
N PHE A 364 10.64 -1.01 25.71
CA PHE A 364 10.86 -1.68 24.43
C PHE A 364 10.74 -3.20 24.55
N GLN A 365 11.31 -3.80 25.60
CA GLN A 365 11.12 -5.23 25.90
C GLN A 365 9.64 -5.59 25.99
N ASP A 366 8.86 -4.81 26.77
CA ASP A 366 7.43 -5.06 26.93
C ASP A 366 6.69 -4.96 25.60
N ALA A 367 7.01 -3.96 24.78
CA ALA A 367 6.40 -3.78 23.47
C ALA A 367 6.69 -4.96 22.52
N VAL A 368 7.95 -5.36 22.35
CA VAL A 368 8.30 -6.44 21.40
C VAL A 368 7.87 -7.82 21.91
N ILE A 369 8.00 -8.10 23.21
CA ILE A 369 7.59 -9.38 23.80
C ILE A 369 6.08 -9.51 23.66
N SER A 370 5.30 -8.51 24.11
CA SER A 370 3.83 -8.59 24.05
C SER A 370 3.29 -8.62 22.62
N ALA A 371 3.91 -7.88 21.68
CA ALA A 371 3.52 -7.92 20.27
C ALA A 371 3.80 -9.29 19.63
N SER A 372 4.95 -9.89 19.96
CA SER A 372 5.29 -11.24 19.51
C SER A 372 4.32 -12.28 20.08
N MET A 373 4.04 -12.21 21.38
CA MET A 373 3.12 -13.13 22.05
C MET A 373 1.69 -13.02 21.49
N ALA A 374 1.20 -11.80 21.27
CA ALA A 374 -0.13 -11.55 20.71
C ALA A 374 -0.25 -12.11 19.28
N SER A 375 0.75 -11.85 18.43
CA SER A 375 0.79 -12.35 17.06
C SER A 375 0.88 -13.88 17.00
N MET A 376 1.73 -14.47 17.83
CA MET A 376 1.91 -15.92 17.88
C MET A 376 0.65 -16.63 18.39
N LYS A 377 -0.01 -16.07 19.42
CA LYS A 377 -1.29 -16.58 19.90
C LYS A 377 -2.36 -16.52 18.80
N ASP A 378 -2.51 -15.36 18.14
CA ASP A 378 -3.48 -15.16 17.06
C ASP A 378 -3.26 -16.13 15.89
N ALA A 379 -2.01 -16.36 15.49
CA ALA A 379 -1.67 -17.33 14.44
C ALA A 379 -2.12 -18.76 14.81
N VAL A 380 -1.88 -19.18 16.06
CA VAL A 380 -2.30 -20.51 16.54
C VAL A 380 -3.82 -20.60 16.68
N ASP A 381 -4.48 -19.56 17.21
CA ASP A 381 -5.95 -19.48 17.34
C ASP A 381 -6.63 -19.56 15.95
N GLN A 382 -5.96 -19.06 14.90
CA GLN A 382 -6.41 -19.14 13.51
C GLN A 382 -6.09 -20.49 12.81
N GLY A 383 -5.53 -21.46 13.55
CA GLY A 383 -5.24 -22.79 13.02
C GLY A 383 -3.91 -22.89 12.28
N THR A 384 -2.98 -21.94 12.45
CA THR A 384 -1.62 -22.07 11.94
C THR A 384 -0.86 -23.08 12.82
N VAL A 385 -0.48 -24.21 12.21
CA VAL A 385 0.14 -25.33 12.95
C VAL A 385 1.66 -25.37 12.79
N SER A 386 2.16 -25.05 11.59
CA SER A 386 3.61 -25.08 11.30
C SER A 386 4.32 -23.90 11.95
N ARG A 387 5.45 -24.18 12.60
CA ARG A 387 6.30 -23.15 13.20
C ARG A 387 6.71 -22.06 12.21
N GLU A 388 7.21 -22.42 11.04
CA GLU A 388 7.79 -21.45 10.09
C GLU A 388 6.76 -20.38 9.76
N ALA A 389 5.51 -20.79 9.51
CA ALA A 389 4.40 -19.87 9.30
C ALA A 389 4.07 -19.02 10.54
N ILE A 390 4.14 -19.58 11.75
CA ILE A 390 3.95 -18.84 13.00
C ILE A 390 5.05 -17.78 13.16
N MET A 391 6.30 -18.14 12.95
CA MET A 391 7.43 -17.21 13.04
C MET A 391 7.36 -16.15 11.94
N GLU A 392 7.01 -16.53 10.71
CA GLU A 392 6.79 -15.60 9.61
C GLU A 392 5.69 -14.59 9.93
N SER A 393 4.64 -15.01 10.65
CA SER A 393 3.54 -14.15 11.09
C SER A 393 3.93 -13.13 12.16
N MET A 394 5.08 -13.27 12.82
CA MET A 394 5.52 -12.32 13.84
C MET A 394 5.86 -10.95 13.24
N PRO A 395 5.68 -9.84 14.00
CA PRO A 395 6.00 -8.51 13.53
C PRO A 395 7.46 -8.39 13.10
N TYR A 396 7.71 -7.61 12.04
CA TYR A 396 9.02 -7.49 11.40
C TYR A 396 10.14 -7.22 12.40
N LEU A 397 9.98 -6.24 13.28
CA LEU A 397 11.00 -5.87 14.26
C LEU A 397 11.29 -6.97 15.28
N CYS A 398 10.28 -7.78 15.62
CA CYS A 398 10.45 -8.88 16.57
C CYS A 398 11.33 -9.97 15.96
N LYS A 399 11.20 -10.22 14.65
CA LYS A 399 12.03 -11.17 13.89
C LYS A 399 13.49 -10.74 13.76
N GLN A 400 13.80 -9.47 14.01
CA GLN A 400 15.16 -8.94 13.91
C GLN A 400 15.97 -9.09 15.19
N ILE A 401 15.33 -9.52 16.30
CA ILE A 401 15.98 -9.68 17.60
C ILE A 401 16.29 -11.17 17.80
N PRO A 402 17.57 -11.58 17.85
CA PRO A 402 17.96 -13.00 17.96
C PRO A 402 17.36 -13.67 19.19
N GLY A 403 16.79 -14.87 19.04
CA GLY A 403 16.24 -15.67 20.14
C GLY A 403 14.91 -15.17 20.73
N LEU A 404 14.40 -14.00 20.32
CA LEU A 404 13.14 -13.46 20.82
C LEU A 404 11.94 -14.32 20.38
N CYS A 405 11.89 -14.66 19.09
CA CYS A 405 10.75 -15.36 18.49
C CYS A 405 10.63 -16.79 19.05
N GLU A 406 11.76 -17.48 19.18
CA GLU A 406 11.87 -18.83 19.70
C GLU A 406 11.48 -18.87 21.18
N ALA A 407 12.01 -17.94 22.00
CA ALA A 407 11.64 -17.82 23.40
C ALA A 407 10.13 -17.56 23.58
N VAL A 408 9.58 -16.61 22.83
CA VAL A 408 8.15 -16.29 22.88
C VAL A 408 7.29 -17.49 22.46
N TYR A 409 7.68 -18.19 21.40
CA TYR A 409 6.98 -19.39 20.94
C TYR A 409 6.89 -20.44 22.05
N ALA A 410 8.02 -20.79 22.68
CA ALA A 410 8.05 -21.76 23.77
C ALA A 410 7.20 -21.33 24.97
N ILE A 411 7.32 -20.07 25.39
CA ILE A 411 6.56 -19.52 26.52
C ILE A 411 5.06 -19.58 26.26
N VAL A 412 4.60 -19.14 25.08
CA VAL A 412 3.16 -19.12 24.76
C VAL A 412 2.61 -20.53 24.59
N ARG A 413 3.33 -21.44 23.92
CA ARG A 413 2.91 -22.85 23.80
C ARG A 413 2.69 -23.51 25.16
N ALA A 414 3.63 -23.31 26.08
CA ALA A 414 3.53 -23.83 27.43
C ALA A 414 2.42 -23.14 28.24
N ALA A 415 2.36 -21.80 28.24
CA ALA A 415 1.45 -21.05 29.11
C ALA A 415 -0.01 -20.98 28.62
N HIS A 416 -0.27 -21.04 27.31
CA HIS A 416 -1.61 -20.90 26.74
C HIS A 416 -2.23 -22.21 26.28
N TYR A 417 -1.42 -23.15 25.79
CA TYR A 417 -1.92 -24.35 25.13
C TYR A 417 -1.58 -25.63 25.90
N ASN A 418 -0.93 -25.52 27.07
CA ASN A 418 -0.43 -26.63 27.87
C ASN A 418 0.35 -27.65 27.02
N ASN A 419 0.98 -27.17 25.96
CA ASN A 419 1.72 -27.99 25.02
C ASN A 419 3.19 -27.60 25.12
N ALA A 420 3.90 -28.28 26.01
CA ALA A 420 5.31 -28.07 26.26
C ALA A 420 6.20 -28.70 25.18
N VAL A 421 5.65 -29.40 24.19
CA VAL A 421 6.43 -29.95 23.08
C VAL A 421 6.87 -28.79 22.21
N CYS A 422 8.01 -28.19 22.58
CA CYS A 422 8.85 -27.49 21.62
C CYS A 422 9.19 -28.54 20.56
N GLU A 423 8.70 -28.37 19.34
CA GLU A 423 9.21 -29.16 18.21
C GLU A 423 10.74 -29.10 18.27
N GLU A 424 11.38 -30.27 18.35
CA GLU A 424 12.75 -30.46 18.84
C GLU A 424 13.77 -29.48 18.19
N ASN A 425 14.70 -28.95 19.00
CA ASN A 425 15.94 -28.24 18.60
C ASN A 425 15.85 -26.76 18.14
N GLN A 426 15.14 -25.89 18.86
CA GLN A 426 14.96 -24.48 18.42
C GLN A 426 15.40 -23.43 19.41
N LEU A 427 15.20 -23.68 20.70
CA LEU A 427 15.97 -23.03 21.75
C LEU A 427 17.13 -23.95 22.07
N GLY A 428 18.35 -23.40 22.14
CA GLY A 428 19.46 -24.15 22.71
C GLY A 428 19.12 -24.60 24.12
N ASP A 429 19.71 -25.70 24.56
CA ASP A 429 19.45 -26.30 25.87
C ASP A 429 19.63 -25.30 27.03
N ILE A 430 20.60 -24.39 26.88
CA ILE A 430 20.83 -23.25 27.79
C ILE A 430 19.61 -22.34 27.88
N ALA A 431 19.07 -21.90 26.74
CA ALA A 431 17.93 -21.01 26.71
C ALA A 431 16.65 -21.71 27.18
N LEU A 432 16.44 -22.96 26.80
CA LEU A 432 15.30 -23.75 27.27
C LEU A 432 15.34 -23.91 28.79
N HIS A 433 16.52 -24.23 29.34
CA HIS A 433 16.74 -24.32 30.78
C HIS A 433 16.47 -22.98 31.49
N ASP A 434 16.97 -21.86 30.96
CA ASP A 434 16.76 -20.53 31.54
C ASP A 434 15.29 -20.11 31.52
N VAL A 435 14.58 -20.37 30.42
CA VAL A 435 13.14 -20.08 30.30
C VAL A 435 12.34 -20.93 31.28
N ALA A 436 12.61 -22.24 31.33
CA ALA A 436 11.95 -23.17 32.25
C ALA A 436 12.19 -22.76 33.70
N ARG A 437 13.44 -22.46 34.08
CA ARG A 437 13.79 -22.02 35.43
C ARG A 437 13.07 -20.73 35.81
N ALA A 438 13.06 -19.72 34.95
CA ALA A 438 12.47 -18.42 35.23
C ALA A 438 10.93 -18.49 35.41
N LEU A 439 10.26 -19.39 34.71
CA LEU A 439 8.79 -19.47 34.68
C LEU A 439 8.21 -20.65 35.48
N SER A 440 9.04 -21.59 35.95
CA SER A 440 8.64 -22.74 36.77
C SER A 440 7.79 -22.36 37.98
N LYS A 441 8.20 -21.29 38.69
CA LYS A 441 7.48 -20.74 39.85
C LYS A 441 6.08 -20.21 39.53
N HIS A 442 5.78 -19.98 38.25
CA HIS A 442 4.50 -19.49 37.74
C HIS A 442 3.67 -20.60 37.10
N GLY A 443 4.06 -21.87 37.27
CA GLY A 443 3.31 -23.03 36.76
C GLY A 443 3.44 -23.26 35.26
N VAL A 444 4.33 -22.53 34.56
CA VAL A 444 4.64 -22.80 33.14
C VAL A 444 5.59 -23.97 33.07
N GLN A 445 5.10 -25.12 32.58
CA GLN A 445 5.88 -26.34 32.45
C GLN A 445 6.47 -26.43 31.05
N LEU A 446 7.80 -26.43 30.96
CA LEU A 446 8.58 -26.66 29.74
C LEU A 446 9.38 -27.96 29.92
N PRO A 447 9.84 -28.61 28.83
CA PRO A 447 10.71 -29.78 28.92
C PRO A 447 11.91 -29.45 29.80
N GLY A 448 12.12 -30.29 30.82
CA GLY A 448 13.20 -30.09 31.79
C GLY A 448 14.54 -30.50 31.19
N VAL A 449 15.37 -29.52 30.84
CA VAL A 449 16.81 -29.74 30.65
C VAL A 449 17.47 -29.59 32.01
N ASP A 450 18.31 -30.54 32.41
CA ASP A 450 19.06 -30.43 33.67
C ASP A 450 20.09 -29.29 33.60
N ALA A 451 20.35 -28.63 34.73
CA ALA A 451 21.29 -27.50 34.80
C ALA A 451 22.72 -27.91 34.42
N GLU A 452 23.09 -29.17 34.69
CA GLU A 452 24.40 -29.73 34.35
C GLU A 452 24.48 -30.19 32.88
N SER A 453 23.35 -30.56 32.28
CA SER A 453 23.26 -30.98 30.87
C SER A 453 23.08 -29.81 29.90
N ALA A 454 22.54 -28.68 30.35
CA ALA A 454 22.31 -27.52 29.49
C ALA A 454 23.57 -26.96 28.80
N PRO A 455 24.75 -26.90 29.44
CA PRO A 455 26.00 -26.48 28.79
C PRO A 455 26.82 -27.67 28.23
N GLU A 456 26.21 -28.84 28.02
CA GLU A 456 26.94 -30.02 27.53
C GLU A 456 27.69 -29.71 26.22
N GLY A 457 29.00 -29.98 26.20
CA GLY A 457 29.88 -29.64 25.09
C GLY A 457 30.62 -28.29 25.20
N MET A 458 30.32 -27.48 26.22
CA MET A 458 31.08 -26.26 26.55
C MET A 458 32.20 -26.55 27.56
N SER A 459 33.29 -25.80 27.49
CA SER A 459 34.29 -25.77 28.56
C SER A 459 33.83 -24.93 29.75
N ASP A 460 34.29 -25.24 30.97
CA ASP A 460 34.00 -24.45 32.18
C ASP A 460 34.28 -22.96 32.01
N ALA A 461 35.34 -22.63 31.27
CA ALA A 461 35.71 -21.24 30.97
C ALA A 461 34.70 -20.54 30.06
N GLU A 462 34.10 -21.26 29.11
CA GLU A 462 33.04 -20.72 28.23
C GLU A 462 31.74 -20.54 29.01
N VAL A 463 31.38 -21.51 29.86
CA VAL A 463 30.20 -21.42 30.74
C VAL A 463 30.32 -20.19 31.66
N LEU A 464 31.47 -20.01 32.32
CA LEU A 464 31.72 -18.83 33.17
C LEU A 464 31.59 -17.52 32.40
N ARG A 465 32.17 -17.43 31.19
CA ARG A 465 32.08 -16.21 30.35
C ARG A 465 30.65 -15.91 29.92
N LEU A 466 29.89 -16.94 29.54
CA LEU A 466 28.50 -16.80 29.16
C LEU A 466 27.66 -16.33 30.35
N ASP A 467 27.84 -16.95 31.51
CA ASP A 467 27.15 -16.60 32.75
C ASP A 467 27.45 -15.15 33.18
N GLU A 468 28.72 -14.74 33.09
CA GLU A 468 29.14 -13.36 33.34
C GLU A 468 28.47 -12.37 32.39
N LEU A 469 28.48 -12.65 31.08
CA LEU A 469 27.89 -11.77 30.06
C LEU A 469 26.36 -11.70 30.20
N ARG A 470 25.71 -12.84 30.47
CA ARG A 470 24.27 -12.91 30.76
C ARG A 470 23.92 -12.12 32.02
N GLY A 471 24.71 -12.27 33.09
CA GLY A 471 24.55 -11.51 34.32
C GLY A 471 24.74 -10.00 34.12
N ASP A 472 25.73 -9.61 33.31
CA ASP A 472 25.96 -8.23 32.88
C ASP A 472 24.76 -7.65 32.11
N ALA A 473 24.21 -8.39 31.14
CA ALA A 473 23.06 -7.98 30.36
C ALA A 473 21.79 -7.85 31.23
N LEU A 474 21.59 -8.78 32.17
CA LEU A 474 20.50 -8.71 33.15
C LEU A 474 20.62 -7.48 34.05
N ARG A 475 21.82 -7.19 34.58
CA ARG A 475 22.07 -5.97 35.36
C ARG A 475 21.82 -4.71 34.54
N ALA A 476 22.26 -4.71 33.28
CA ALA A 476 22.06 -3.61 32.34
C ALA A 476 20.58 -3.28 32.10
N SER A 477 19.70 -4.28 32.10
CA SER A 477 18.23 -4.10 31.96
C SER A 477 17.54 -3.45 33.17
N SER A 478 18.24 -3.39 34.31
CA SER A 478 17.70 -2.90 35.58
C SER A 478 18.37 -1.62 36.09
N THR A 479 19.45 -1.19 35.46
CA THR A 479 20.23 -0.03 35.90
C THR A 479 19.82 1.22 35.12
N PRO A 480 19.49 2.34 35.78
CA PRO A 480 19.24 3.62 35.11
C PRO A 480 20.47 4.05 34.29
N LEU A 481 20.21 4.65 33.13
CA LEU A 481 21.13 4.78 32.02
C LEU A 481 22.47 5.46 32.35
N SER A 482 23.57 4.75 32.05
CA SER A 482 24.87 5.35 31.72
C SER A 482 24.94 5.53 30.19
N ASN A 483 25.63 6.57 29.72
CA ASN A 483 25.69 7.07 28.32
C ASN A 483 25.48 6.06 27.15
N VAL A 484 25.08 6.56 25.97
CA VAL A 484 24.85 5.74 24.74
C VAL A 484 26.02 4.84 24.36
N ARG A 485 27.25 5.31 24.55
CA ARG A 485 28.45 4.52 24.23
C ARG A 485 28.51 3.24 25.07
N SER A 486 28.15 3.31 26.35
CA SER A 486 28.08 2.16 27.27
C SER A 486 27.02 1.17 26.80
N MET A 487 25.83 1.65 26.44
CA MET A 487 24.74 0.79 25.96
C MET A 487 25.09 0.07 24.65
N HIS A 488 25.70 0.78 23.70
CA HIS A 488 26.22 0.17 22.48
C HIS A 488 27.41 -0.75 22.74
N SER A 489 28.16 -0.55 23.82
CA SER A 489 29.21 -1.49 24.22
C SER A 489 28.59 -2.83 24.63
N MET A 490 27.56 -2.81 25.48
CA MET A 490 26.84 -4.01 25.90
C MET A 490 26.19 -4.73 24.72
N GLY A 491 25.44 -4.00 23.89
CA GLY A 491 24.82 -4.58 22.68
C GLY A 491 25.84 -5.21 21.73
N ARG A 492 27.01 -4.58 21.55
CA ARG A 492 28.10 -5.18 20.74
C ARG A 492 28.71 -6.42 21.37
N ARG A 493 28.86 -6.46 22.69
CA ARG A 493 29.37 -7.65 23.39
C ARG A 493 28.43 -8.83 23.16
N VAL A 494 27.13 -8.63 23.39
CA VAL A 494 26.10 -9.66 23.18
C VAL A 494 26.05 -10.09 21.71
N LEU A 495 26.00 -9.16 20.75
CA LEU A 495 25.94 -9.49 19.32
C LEU A 495 27.18 -10.21 18.76
N ARG A 496 28.32 -10.12 19.45
CA ARG A 496 29.56 -10.82 19.04
C ARG A 496 29.68 -12.21 19.65
N ASP A 497 28.85 -12.51 20.63
CA ASP A 497 28.86 -13.80 21.30
C ASP A 497 28.09 -14.83 20.47
N SER A 498 28.57 -16.07 20.44
CA SER A 498 27.91 -17.17 19.72
C SER A 498 26.56 -17.53 20.35
N TYR A 499 26.39 -17.27 21.65
CA TYR A 499 25.19 -17.57 22.43
C TYR A 499 24.28 -16.32 22.59
N CYS A 500 24.36 -15.37 21.64
CA CYS A 500 23.57 -14.14 21.70
C CYS A 500 22.06 -14.40 21.84
N SER A 501 21.52 -15.38 21.12
CA SER A 501 20.11 -15.77 21.19
C SER A 501 19.72 -16.29 22.58
N ASP A 502 20.61 -17.03 23.25
CA ASP A 502 20.32 -17.58 24.57
C ASP A 502 20.31 -16.50 25.65
N ILE A 503 21.24 -15.53 25.55
CA ILE A 503 21.26 -14.35 26.42
C ILE A 503 19.95 -13.57 26.27
N ILE A 504 19.50 -13.34 25.04
CA ILE A 504 18.25 -12.63 24.76
C ILE A 504 17.04 -13.42 25.26
N ALA A 505 16.96 -14.74 25.01
CA ALA A 505 15.90 -15.60 25.51
C ALA A 505 15.81 -15.57 27.04
N CYS A 506 16.95 -15.56 27.73
CA CYS A 506 17.01 -15.40 29.19
C CYS A 506 16.43 -14.05 29.64
N LEU A 507 16.77 -12.95 28.95
CA LEU A 507 16.19 -11.63 29.21
C LEU A 507 14.67 -11.63 29.00
N VAL A 508 14.16 -12.26 27.93
CA VAL A 508 12.73 -12.41 27.66
C VAL A 508 12.04 -13.12 28.82
N ALA A 509 12.54 -14.29 29.22
CA ALA A 509 11.93 -15.10 30.28
C ALA A 509 11.92 -14.37 31.63
N ARG A 510 13.03 -13.70 31.96
CA ARG A 510 13.13 -12.87 33.18
C ARG A 510 12.17 -11.70 33.15
N ARG A 511 11.99 -11.05 31.99
CA ARG A 511 11.03 -9.95 31.84
C ARG A 511 9.59 -10.43 31.98
N VAL A 512 9.22 -11.54 31.34
CA VAL A 512 7.90 -12.17 31.47
C VAL A 512 7.61 -12.55 32.92
N SER A 513 8.55 -13.22 33.60
CA SER A 513 8.40 -13.52 35.03
C SER A 513 8.21 -12.24 35.85
N SER A 514 9.01 -11.20 35.59
CA SER A 514 8.91 -9.93 36.33
C SER A 514 7.57 -9.25 36.13
N LEU A 515 6.99 -9.28 34.93
CA LEU A 515 5.68 -8.70 34.66
C LEU A 515 4.56 -9.48 35.38
N TRP A 516 4.70 -10.80 35.48
CA TRP A 516 3.80 -11.64 36.26
C TRP A 516 3.88 -11.28 37.74
N ASP A 517 5.10 -11.20 38.29
CA ASP A 517 5.34 -10.85 39.70
C ASP A 517 4.83 -9.43 40.04
N SER A 518 5.11 -8.43 39.20
CA SER A 518 4.85 -7.02 39.52
C SER A 518 3.42 -6.56 39.25
N CYS A 519 2.77 -7.14 38.24
CA CYS A 519 1.45 -6.70 37.79
C CYS A 519 0.34 -7.73 38.02
N GLY A 520 0.68 -8.92 38.54
CA GLY A 520 -0.26 -10.04 38.67
C GLY A 520 -0.84 -10.50 37.33
N ARG A 521 -0.23 -10.09 36.21
CA ARG A 521 -0.68 -10.43 34.86
C ARG A 521 0.02 -11.73 34.44
N PRO A 522 -0.70 -12.86 34.35
CA PRO A 522 -0.08 -14.09 33.86
C PRO A 522 0.49 -13.88 32.46
N ALA A 523 1.47 -14.70 32.08
CA ALA A 523 2.03 -14.68 30.72
C ALA A 523 0.92 -14.74 29.65
N SER A 524 -0.18 -15.42 29.97
CA SER A 524 -1.36 -15.53 29.12
C SER A 524 -2.11 -14.20 28.84
N ASP A 525 -1.94 -13.21 29.71
CA ASP A 525 -2.62 -11.91 29.60
C ASP A 525 -1.75 -10.85 28.93
N LEU A 526 -0.44 -11.08 28.78
CA LEU A 526 0.47 -10.14 28.10
C LEU A 526 0.07 -9.89 26.64
N CYS A 527 -0.51 -10.90 25.97
CA CYS A 527 -1.07 -10.79 24.63
C CYS A 527 -2.19 -9.74 24.52
N LYS A 528 -3.01 -9.58 25.58
CA LYS A 528 -4.21 -8.71 25.57
C LYS A 528 -3.84 -7.23 25.70
N VAL A 529 -2.67 -6.94 26.27
CA VAL A 529 -2.23 -5.58 26.62
C VAL A 529 -1.10 -5.10 25.69
N SER A 530 -0.87 -5.81 24.58
CA SER A 530 0.19 -5.51 23.63
C SER A 530 0.11 -4.09 23.07
N ASP A 531 -1.09 -3.60 22.77
CA ASP A 531 -1.26 -2.22 22.29
C ASP A 531 -0.80 -1.21 23.33
N GLU A 532 -1.19 -1.38 24.59
CA GLU A 532 -0.80 -0.48 25.69
C GLU A 532 0.73 -0.39 25.80
N PHE A 533 1.42 -1.54 25.77
CA PHE A 533 2.88 -1.56 25.84
C PHE A 533 3.55 -0.91 24.62
N VAL A 534 3.02 -1.16 23.42
CA VAL A 534 3.52 -0.51 22.19
C VAL A 534 3.32 1.01 22.28
N ILE A 535 2.13 1.48 22.64
CA ILE A 535 1.86 2.92 22.77
C ILE A 535 2.77 3.55 23.83
N ASN A 536 2.91 2.91 24.99
CA ASN A 536 3.78 3.40 26.06
C ASN A 536 5.24 3.57 25.58
N TYR A 537 5.76 2.60 24.82
CA TYR A 537 7.11 2.72 24.24
C TYR A 537 7.20 3.85 23.20
N MET A 538 6.20 3.98 22.33
CA MET A 538 6.17 5.04 21.31
C MET A 538 6.21 6.44 21.94
N THR A 539 5.46 6.64 23.01
CA THR A 539 5.40 7.92 23.75
C THR A 539 6.59 8.13 24.69
N THR A 540 7.39 7.10 24.96
CA THR A 540 8.57 7.21 25.85
C THR A 540 9.75 7.84 25.11
N HIS A 541 10.45 8.74 25.80
CA HIS A 541 11.69 9.33 25.30
C HIS A 541 12.85 8.31 25.40
N SER A 542 13.16 7.60 24.32
CA SER A 542 14.33 6.72 24.25
C SER A 542 15.57 7.48 23.74
N VAL A 543 16.61 7.52 24.58
CA VAL A 543 17.91 8.12 24.23
C VAL A 543 18.60 7.32 23.11
N LEU A 544 18.47 5.99 23.13
CA LEU A 544 19.01 5.09 22.11
C LEU A 544 18.30 5.29 20.78
N ARG A 545 16.96 5.29 20.76
CA ARG A 545 16.16 5.60 19.56
C ARG A 545 16.55 6.95 18.96
N ASN A 546 16.57 8.00 19.78
CA ASN A 546 16.91 9.35 19.31
C ASN A 546 18.34 9.42 18.75
N HIS A 547 19.30 8.76 19.40
CA HIS A 547 20.67 8.68 18.91
C HIS A 547 20.75 7.88 17.60
N ALA A 548 20.06 6.76 17.50
CA ALA A 548 20.03 5.92 16.31
C ALA A 548 19.48 6.68 15.10
N CYS A 549 18.32 7.35 15.26
CA CYS A 549 17.75 8.22 14.23
C CYS A 549 18.70 9.34 13.81
N ALA A 550 19.37 10.00 14.76
CA ALA A 550 20.35 11.06 14.46
C ALA A 550 21.56 10.56 13.65
N HIS A 551 21.85 9.26 13.68
CA HIS A 551 22.96 8.62 12.97
C HIS A 551 22.49 7.73 11.81
N GLY A 552 21.23 7.83 11.38
CA GLY A 552 20.71 7.07 10.23
C GLY A 552 20.50 5.58 10.50
N ALA A 553 20.46 5.14 11.76
CA ALA A 553 20.06 3.80 12.15
C ALA A 553 18.55 3.79 12.47
N GLU A 554 17.72 3.82 11.43
CA GLU A 554 16.26 3.78 11.55
C GLU A 554 15.66 2.71 10.62
N LEU A 555 14.39 2.38 10.85
CA LEU A 555 13.68 1.41 10.03
C LEU A 555 13.24 2.08 8.72
N GLU A 556 13.88 1.70 7.62
CA GLU A 556 13.59 2.24 6.29
C GLU A 556 12.60 1.35 5.52
N LEU A 557 11.67 2.00 4.82
CA LEU A 557 10.80 1.32 3.86
C LEU A 557 11.62 0.79 2.68
N ALA A 558 11.20 -0.35 2.13
CA ALA A 558 11.75 -0.87 0.89
C ALA A 558 11.50 0.13 -0.25
N ASP A 559 12.43 0.16 -1.20
CA ASP A 559 12.40 1.12 -2.31
C ASP A 559 11.16 0.99 -3.20
N ARG A 560 10.57 -0.20 -3.22
CA ARG A 560 9.40 -0.58 -4.00
C ARG A 560 8.36 -1.24 -3.11
N GLN A 561 7.09 -0.94 -3.33
CA GLN A 561 5.97 -1.49 -2.57
C GLN A 561 4.86 -1.98 -3.50
N GLU A 562 4.08 -2.92 -2.99
CA GLU A 562 2.80 -3.30 -3.56
C GLU A 562 1.69 -2.43 -2.93
N CYS A 563 0.97 -1.68 -3.75
CA CYS A 563 -0.06 -0.74 -3.28
C CYS A 563 -1.39 -0.92 -4.03
N ASP A 564 -2.50 -0.84 -3.30
CA ASP A 564 -3.84 -0.74 -3.88
C ASP A 564 -4.03 0.63 -4.54
N ILE A 565 -4.54 0.62 -5.76
CA ILE A 565 -4.73 1.79 -6.62
C ILE A 565 -6.07 2.47 -6.38
N SER A 566 -7.07 1.76 -5.85
CA SER A 566 -8.45 2.27 -5.83
C SER A 566 -8.62 3.60 -5.10
N CYS A 567 -7.75 3.91 -4.14
CA CYS A 567 -7.80 5.10 -3.29
C CYS A 567 -6.75 6.18 -3.64
N ASP A 568 -6.11 6.11 -4.81
CA ASP A 568 -5.16 7.13 -5.29
C ASP A 568 -5.36 7.48 -6.78
N VAL A 569 -6.58 7.27 -7.27
CA VAL A 569 -6.98 7.66 -8.63
C VAL A 569 -7.31 9.15 -8.65
N TYR A 570 -6.61 9.92 -9.48
CA TYR A 570 -6.87 11.35 -9.66
C TYR A 570 -7.65 11.67 -10.95
N ASP A 571 -7.65 10.75 -11.92
CA ASP A 571 -8.32 10.94 -13.21
C ASP A 571 -8.79 9.60 -13.79
N ILE A 572 -9.94 9.63 -14.45
CA ILE A 572 -10.46 8.51 -15.23
C ILE A 572 -10.91 9.08 -16.57
N SER A 573 -10.28 8.59 -17.65
CA SER A 573 -10.53 9.07 -19.00
C SER A 573 -10.78 7.91 -19.95
N MET A 574 -11.75 8.07 -20.86
CA MET A 574 -11.97 7.13 -21.96
C MET A 574 -11.28 7.65 -23.22
N TYR A 575 -10.46 6.80 -23.83
CA TYR A 575 -9.74 7.10 -25.06
C TYR A 575 -10.16 6.15 -26.18
N GLU A 576 -10.23 6.68 -27.40
CA GLU A 576 -10.50 5.90 -28.60
C GLU A 576 -9.25 5.86 -29.48
N PHE A 577 -8.77 4.66 -29.78
CA PHE A 577 -7.58 4.39 -30.57
C PHE A 577 -7.99 3.74 -31.88
N ARG A 578 -7.38 4.12 -33.01
CA ARG A 578 -7.47 3.26 -34.21
C ARG A 578 -6.71 1.98 -33.93
N LYS A 579 -7.31 0.80 -34.17
CA LYS A 579 -6.65 -0.50 -34.01
C LYS A 579 -5.28 -0.45 -34.69
N PRO A 580 -4.17 -0.62 -33.97
CA PRO A 580 -2.87 -0.59 -34.60
C PRO A 580 -2.81 -1.75 -35.60
N VAL A 581 -2.61 -1.41 -36.88
CA VAL A 581 -2.24 -2.41 -37.88
C VAL A 581 -0.77 -2.74 -37.66
N ARG A 582 -0.45 -3.66 -36.73
CA ARG A 582 0.80 -4.43 -36.78
C ARG A 582 0.84 -5.61 -35.81
N ARG A 583 1.45 -6.68 -36.35
CA ARG A 583 1.73 -7.99 -35.77
C ARG A 583 2.44 -7.85 -34.43
N THR A 584 1.99 -8.62 -33.44
CA THR A 584 2.81 -9.10 -32.33
C THR A 584 4.19 -9.46 -32.89
N PRO A 585 5.31 -8.92 -32.38
CA PRO A 585 6.62 -9.40 -32.78
C PRO A 585 6.65 -10.90 -32.46
N ALA A 586 6.82 -11.73 -33.47
CA ALA A 586 7.32 -13.08 -33.25
C ALA A 586 8.79 -12.92 -32.83
N SER A 587 9.03 -12.78 -31.53
CA SER A 587 10.38 -12.87 -30.98
C SER A 587 10.35 -13.84 -29.82
N ASP A 588 10.91 -15.02 -30.05
CA ASP A 588 11.17 -16.10 -29.10
C ASP A 588 12.17 -15.72 -27.99
N THR A 589 12.18 -14.45 -27.57
CA THR A 589 13.07 -13.91 -26.53
C THR A 589 12.40 -12.84 -25.66
N SER A 590 11.07 -12.75 -25.66
CA SER A 590 10.36 -12.01 -24.61
C SER A 590 10.21 -12.93 -23.40
N LEU A 591 10.64 -12.46 -22.23
CA LEU A 591 10.37 -13.05 -20.91
C LEU A 591 8.87 -12.94 -20.53
N ASP A 592 7.98 -13.18 -21.49
CA ASP A 592 6.55 -13.29 -21.30
C ASP A 592 6.26 -14.72 -20.84
N ALA A 593 6.40 -14.95 -19.54
CA ALA A 593 5.75 -16.09 -18.92
C ALA A 593 4.26 -15.75 -18.74
N PRO A 594 3.33 -16.46 -19.40
CA PRO A 594 1.92 -16.38 -19.08
C PRO A 594 1.67 -17.28 -17.87
N GLN A 595 2.03 -16.79 -16.69
CA GLN A 595 1.45 -17.27 -15.45
C GLN A 595 0.94 -16.05 -14.69
N VAL A 596 -0.22 -15.56 -15.14
CA VAL A 596 -1.16 -14.95 -14.22
C VAL A 596 -1.65 -16.11 -13.37
N THR A 597 -0.97 -16.38 -12.26
CA THR A 597 -1.59 -17.10 -11.17
C THR A 597 -2.73 -16.21 -10.70
N GLU A 598 -3.96 -16.59 -11.04
CA GLU A 598 -5.04 -16.46 -10.08
C GLU A 598 -4.48 -17.02 -8.77
N VAL A 599 -4.09 -16.15 -7.85
CA VAL A 599 -3.95 -16.55 -6.47
C VAL A 599 -5.38 -16.75 -6.00
N GLY A 600 -5.92 -17.93 -6.31
CA GLY A 600 -6.98 -18.49 -5.51
C GLY A 600 -6.55 -18.34 -4.06
N THR A 601 -7.46 -17.85 -3.22
CA THR A 601 -7.28 -18.03 -1.79
C THR A 601 -6.96 -19.50 -1.59
N GLU A 602 -5.76 -19.83 -1.13
CA GLU A 602 -5.51 -21.14 -0.54
C GLU A 602 -6.41 -21.21 0.70
N ARG A 603 -7.68 -21.56 0.48
CA ARG A 603 -8.39 -22.39 1.43
C ARG A 603 -7.58 -23.67 1.48
N ARG A 604 -6.77 -23.83 2.52
CA ARG A 604 -6.51 -25.15 3.08
C ARG A 604 -7.89 -25.76 3.30
N ASP A 605 -8.30 -26.65 2.40
CA ASP A 605 -9.51 -27.41 2.60
C ASP A 605 -9.41 -28.10 3.96
N ALA A 606 -10.42 -27.84 4.78
CA ALA A 606 -10.67 -28.57 6.00
C ALA A 606 -10.75 -30.07 5.67
N GLY A 607 -10.15 -30.87 6.55
CA GLY A 607 -9.94 -32.31 6.43
C GLY A 607 -10.98 -33.08 5.63
N LEU A 608 -10.49 -33.82 4.63
CA LEU A 608 -11.01 -35.15 4.39
C LEU A 608 -10.38 -36.09 5.42
N SER A 609 -11.14 -36.33 6.49
CA SER A 609 -10.90 -37.47 7.39
C SER A 609 -11.54 -38.76 6.81
N PRO A 610 -11.10 -39.93 7.28
CA PRO A 610 -10.90 -41.15 6.49
C PRO A 610 -12.17 -42.00 6.33
N GLY A 611 -12.20 -42.83 5.27
CA GLY A 611 -13.26 -43.80 5.07
C GLY A 611 -12.94 -44.85 4.00
N ALA A 612 -12.23 -45.90 4.42
CA ALA A 612 -12.30 -47.30 3.97
C ALA A 612 -12.28 -47.65 2.47
N ALA A 613 -11.24 -48.38 2.06
CA ALA A 613 -11.41 -49.60 1.27
C ALA A 613 -10.31 -50.61 1.63
N SER A 614 -10.75 -51.78 2.08
CA SER A 614 -9.95 -52.98 2.35
C SER A 614 -9.33 -53.55 1.08
N ALA A 615 -8.10 -54.04 1.18
CA ALA A 615 -7.61 -55.31 0.64
C ALA A 615 -6.32 -55.69 1.37
#